data_AF-R4L181-F1
#
_entry.id   AF-R4L181-F1
#
_cell.length_a   1.000
_cell.length_b   1.000
_cell.length_c   1.000
_cell.angle_alpha   90.00
_cell.angle_beta   90.00
_cell.angle_gamma   90.00
#
_symmetry.space_group_name_H-M   'P 1'
#
loop_
_entity.id
_entity.type
_entity.pdbx_description
1 polymer ?
#
loop_
_entity_poly.entity_id
_entity_poly.type
_entity_poly.pdbx_seq_one_letter_code
_entity_poly.pdbx_strand_id
1 'polypeptide(L)'
;EPVDNLGPVQNSTTFPIHRSAPAFTQLDTKLSIFETGIKVVDLLAPYRRGGKIGLFGGAGVGKTVLITESINNIAKAHGGVSVSGGVGERTREGNEN
;
A
#
# COMPACT_ATOMS: atom_id res chain seq x y z
N GLU A 1 -13.04 7.82 -13.63
CA GLU A 1 -14.35 7.15 -13.66
C GLU A 1 -14.24 5.79 -12.97
N PRO A 2 -15.19 5.41 -12.10
CA PRO A 2 -15.24 4.07 -11.50
C PRO A 2 -15.62 3.02 -12.55
N VAL A 3 -15.08 1.80 -12.41
CA VAL A 3 -15.27 0.68 -13.35
C VAL A 3 -15.78 -0.59 -12.66
N ASP A 4 -16.17 -0.49 -11.40
CA ASP A 4 -16.65 -1.58 -10.53
C ASP A 4 -18.17 -1.82 -10.63
N ASN A 5 -18.88 -1.03 -11.45
CA ASN A 5 -20.34 -1.04 -11.61
C ASN A 5 -21.12 -0.71 -10.33
N LEU A 6 -20.49 -0.09 -9.32
CA LEU A 6 -21.15 0.32 -8.07
C LEU A 6 -21.75 1.74 -8.12
N GLY A 7 -21.78 2.34 -9.32
CA GLY A 7 -22.25 3.70 -9.54
C GLY A 7 -21.14 4.74 -9.30
N PRO A 8 -21.50 6.04 -9.27
CA PRO A 8 -20.53 7.12 -9.12
C PRO A 8 -19.98 7.20 -7.68
N VAL A 9 -18.68 7.47 -7.56
CA VAL A 9 -18.02 7.71 -6.26
C VAL A 9 -18.41 9.10 -5.76
N GLN A 10 -19.02 9.19 -4.57
CA GLN A 10 -19.29 10.46 -3.92
C GLN A 10 -17.98 11.07 -3.41
N ASN A 11 -17.60 12.25 -3.92
CA ASN A 11 -16.44 12.98 -3.46
C ASN A 11 -16.79 14.45 -3.18
N SER A 12 -16.23 15.00 -2.11
CA SER A 12 -16.32 16.43 -1.79
C SER A 12 -15.14 17.23 -2.33
N THR A 13 -14.03 16.56 -2.63
CA THR A 13 -12.76 17.18 -3.03
C THR A 13 -12.05 16.31 -4.07
N THR A 14 -11.37 16.94 -5.01
CA THR A 14 -10.49 16.28 -5.99
C THR A 14 -9.08 16.87 -5.91
N PHE A 15 -8.07 16.04 -6.17
CA PHE A 15 -6.66 16.44 -6.16
C PHE A 15 -6.01 16.12 -7.52
N PRO A 16 -5.09 16.97 -8.01
CA PRO A 16 -4.34 16.68 -9.23
C PRO A 16 -3.35 15.54 -9.00
N ILE A 17 -3.18 14.67 -10.02
CA ILE A 17 -2.21 13.56 -9.98
C ILE A 17 -0.74 14.08 -10.02
N HIS A 18 -0.53 15.28 -10.57
CA HIS A 18 0.76 15.94 -10.57
C HIS A 18 0.78 17.00 -9.47
N ARG A 19 1.61 16.78 -8.45
CA ARG A 19 1.85 17.71 -7.34
C ARG A 19 3.31 17.68 -6.93
N SER A 20 3.81 18.81 -6.44
CA SER A 20 5.16 18.88 -5.87
C SER A 20 5.28 18.00 -4.63
N ALA A 21 6.50 17.52 -4.37
CA ALA A 21 6.79 16.82 -3.13
C ALA A 21 6.59 17.75 -1.91
N PRO A 22 6.29 17.20 -0.71
CA PRO A 22 6.22 17.97 0.52
C PRO A 22 7.52 18.75 0.78
N ALA A 23 7.41 19.90 1.42
CA ALA A 23 8.58 20.71 1.79
C ALA A 23 9.43 20.00 2.85
N PHE A 24 10.73 20.29 2.91
CA PHE A 24 11.64 19.72 3.91
C PHE A 24 11.17 19.92 5.36
N THR A 25 10.57 21.08 5.65
CA THR A 25 10.02 21.42 6.97
C THR A 25 8.81 20.59 7.37
N GLN A 26 8.16 19.90 6.43
CA GLN A 26 7.00 19.03 6.67
C GLN A 26 7.39 17.56 6.80
N LEU A 27 8.66 17.21 6.63
CA LEU A 27 9.12 15.83 6.75
C LEU A 27 9.26 15.45 8.22
N ASP A 28 8.62 14.35 8.63
CA ASP A 28 8.82 13.77 9.96
C ASP A 28 10.17 13.04 9.99
N THR A 29 10.97 13.34 11.01
CA THR A 29 12.29 12.73 11.24
C THR A 29 12.22 11.55 12.21
N LYS A 30 11.07 11.33 12.86
CA LYS A 30 10.90 10.25 13.82
C LYS A 30 10.94 8.90 13.13
N LEU A 31 11.89 8.08 13.58
CA LEU A 31 11.92 6.66 13.28
C LEU A 31 10.79 5.98 14.07
N SER A 32 9.73 5.58 13.37
CA SER A 32 8.70 4.70 13.92
C SER A 32 8.61 3.42 13.08
N ILE A 33 8.63 2.28 13.76
CA ILE A 33 8.50 0.96 13.15
C ILE A 33 7.02 0.72 12.83
N PHE A 34 6.78 0.09 11.69
CA PHE A 34 5.48 -0.36 11.24
C PHE A 34 5.44 -1.87 11.32
N GLU A 35 4.73 -2.39 12.33
CA GLU A 35 4.58 -3.83 12.55
C GLU A 35 3.62 -4.43 11.53
N THR A 36 4.12 -5.40 10.77
CA THR A 36 3.39 -6.05 9.67
C THR A 36 2.67 -7.31 10.11
N GLY A 37 3.08 -7.92 11.22
CA GLY A 37 2.62 -9.25 11.66
C GLY A 37 3.32 -10.40 10.94
N ILE A 38 4.24 -10.10 10.01
CA ILE A 38 5.00 -11.10 9.26
C ILE A 38 6.36 -11.26 9.93
N LYS A 39 6.55 -12.37 10.65
CA LYS A 39 7.76 -12.62 11.47
C LYS A 39 9.08 -12.35 10.76
N VAL A 40 9.23 -12.81 9.52
CA VAL A 40 10.49 -12.63 8.76
C VAL A 40 10.73 -11.16 8.41
N VAL A 41 9.67 -10.39 8.14
CA VAL A 41 9.74 -8.96 7.84
C VAL A 41 10.04 -8.19 9.12
N ASP A 42 9.25 -8.40 10.17
CA ASP A 42 9.38 -7.65 11.42
C ASP A 42 10.72 -7.91 12.13
N LEU A 43 11.30 -9.11 11.97
CA LEU A 43 12.60 -9.47 12.57
C LEU A 43 13.80 -9.01 11.73
N LEU A 44 13.78 -9.24 10.41
CA LEU A 44 14.98 -9.06 9.57
C LEU A 44 14.98 -7.76 8.78
N ALA A 45 13.81 -7.22 8.43
CA ALA A 45 13.67 -6.05 7.57
C ALA A 45 12.44 -5.21 8.00
N PRO A 46 12.44 -4.66 9.23
CA PRO A 46 11.28 -3.98 9.77
C PRO A 46 10.89 -2.77 8.93
N TYR A 47 9.60 -2.63 8.65
CA TYR A 47 9.10 -1.50 7.86
C TYR A 47 9.12 -0.22 8.68
N ARG A 48 9.44 0.90 8.04
CA ARG A 48 9.33 2.24 8.65
C ARG A 48 7.99 2.85 8.28
N ARG A 49 7.28 3.41 9.26
CA ARG A 49 6.05 4.18 8.99
C ARG A 49 6.38 5.39 8.12
N GLY A 50 5.61 5.59 7.05
CA GLY A 50 5.89 6.61 6.03
C GLY A 50 7.09 6.32 5.13
N GLY A 51 7.73 5.16 5.30
CA GLY A 51 8.83 4.70 4.46
C GLY A 51 8.36 4.16 3.11
N LYS A 52 9.29 4.10 2.15
CA LYS A 52 9.09 3.43 0.86
C LYS A 52 9.70 2.03 0.95
N ILE A 53 8.89 1.01 0.68
CA ILE A 53 9.30 -0.39 0.70
C ILE A 53 9.21 -0.94 -0.72
N GLY A 54 10.22 -1.72 -1.13
CA GLY A 54 10.22 -2.44 -2.40
C GLY A 54 10.22 -3.95 -2.17
N LEU A 55 9.28 -4.66 -2.80
CA LEU A 55 9.25 -6.12 -2.83
C LEU A 55 9.88 -6.60 -4.14
N PHE A 56 11.10 -7.11 -4.07
CA PHE A 56 11.84 -7.60 -5.23
C PHE A 56 11.77 -9.14 -5.29
N GLY A 57 11.40 -9.69 -6.44
CA GLY A 57 11.34 -11.14 -6.62
C GLY A 57 10.81 -11.56 -8.00
N GLY A 58 11.06 -12.82 -8.36
CA GLY A 58 10.67 -13.41 -9.66
C GLY A 58 9.17 -13.69 -9.81
N ALA A 59 8.80 -14.40 -10.87
CA ALA A 59 7.44 -14.89 -11.07
C ALA A 59 7.12 -16.01 -10.06
N GLY A 60 5.89 -16.03 -9.52
CA GLY A 60 5.43 -17.11 -8.63
C GLY A 60 6.00 -17.10 -7.21
N VAL A 61 6.84 -16.14 -6.82
CA VAL A 61 7.47 -16.09 -5.49
C VAL A 61 6.55 -15.51 -4.39
N GLY A 62 5.27 -15.28 -4.68
CA GLY A 62 4.29 -14.82 -3.70
C GLY A 62 4.27 -13.31 -3.40
N LYS A 63 4.78 -12.46 -4.30
CA LYS A 63 4.75 -10.98 -4.11
C LYS A 63 3.34 -10.45 -3.85
N THR A 64 2.37 -10.84 -4.68
CA THR A 64 0.96 -10.43 -4.54
C THR A 64 0.38 -10.91 -3.23
N VAL A 65 0.65 -12.17 -2.85
CA VAL A 65 0.21 -12.75 -1.57
C VAL A 65 0.74 -11.95 -0.37
N LEU A 66 2.02 -11.55 -0.40
CA LEU A 66 2.61 -10.71 0.65
C LEU A 66 1.97 -9.31 0.73
N ILE A 67 1.59 -8.73 -0.42
CA ILE A 67 0.89 -7.44 -0.46
C ILE A 67 -0.50 -7.57 0.15
N THR A 68 -1.29 -8.56 -0.29
CA THR A 68 -2.64 -8.80 0.22
C THR A 68 -2.64 -9.11 1.72
N GLU A 69 -1.67 -9.91 2.19
CA GLU A 69 -1.56 -10.22 3.62
C GLU A 69 -1.13 -9.00 4.44
N SER A 70 -0.25 -8.15 3.89
CA SER A 70 0.09 -6.88 4.52
C SER A 70 -1.16 -6.00 4.66
N ILE A 71 -1.98 -5.86 3.61
CA ILE A 71 -3.23 -5.10 3.66
C ILE A 71 -4.18 -5.64 4.74
N ASN A 72 -4.34 -6.97 4.78
CA ASN A 72 -5.17 -7.65 5.77
C ASN A 72 -4.73 -7.33 7.21
N ASN A 73 -3.42 -7.41 7.49
CA ASN A 73 -2.90 -7.18 8.84
C ASN A 73 -2.97 -5.71 9.25
N ILE A 74 -2.80 -4.79 8.29
CA ILE A 74 -2.94 -3.34 8.54
C ILE A 74 -4.39 -2.98 8.87
N ALA A 75 -5.35 -3.50 8.09
CA ALA A 75 -6.76 -3.25 8.31
C ALA A 75 -7.22 -3.76 9.69
N LYS A 76 -6.75 -4.96 10.09
CA LYS A 76 -7.11 -5.57 11.38
C LYS A 76 -6.42 -4.93 12.59
N ALA A 77 -5.13 -4.61 12.50
CA ALA A 77 -4.33 -4.21 13.66
C ALA A 77 -4.24 -2.68 13.87
N HIS A 78 -4.26 -1.91 12.77
CA HIS A 78 -3.96 -0.47 12.83
C HIS A 78 -5.16 0.42 12.47
N GLY A 79 -6.32 -0.15 12.13
CA GLY A 79 -7.52 0.60 11.72
C GLY A 79 -7.28 1.53 10.52
N GLY A 80 -6.24 1.24 9.74
CA GLY A 80 -5.79 2.08 8.63
C GLY A 80 -6.50 1.73 7.32
N VAL A 81 -6.52 2.68 6.40
CA VAL A 81 -6.98 2.46 5.02
C VAL A 81 -5.78 2.03 4.17
N SER A 82 -5.98 1.00 3.35
CA SER A 82 -5.01 0.58 2.34
C SER A 82 -5.51 0.95 0.95
N VAL A 83 -4.61 1.44 0.10
CA VAL A 83 -4.90 1.75 -1.31
C VAL A 83 -3.91 0.98 -2.17
N SER A 84 -4.41 0.17 -3.09
CA SER A 84 -3.60 -0.55 -4.08
C SER A 84 -3.76 0.07 -5.46
N GLY A 85 -2.65 0.21 -6.19
CA GLY A 85 -2.62 0.68 -7.57
C GLY A 85 -1.80 -0.27 -8.43
N GLY A 86 -2.48 -1.05 -9.27
CA GLY A 86 -1.81 -1.96 -10.20
C GLY A 86 -1.33 -1.22 -11.46
N VAL A 87 -0.02 -1.27 -11.74
CA VAL A 87 0.58 -0.68 -12.95
C VAL A 87 1.12 -1.79 -13.82
N GLY A 88 0.53 -2.02 -14.99
CA GLY A 88 0.95 -3.09 -15.91
C GLY A 88 0.65 -4.51 -15.41
N GLU A 89 -0.17 -4.63 -14.37
CA GLU A 89 -0.59 -5.92 -13.80
C GLU A 89 -1.61 -6.65 -14.68
N ARG A 90 -1.73 -7.96 -14.47
CA ARG A 90 -2.71 -8.78 -15.19
C ARG A 90 -4.11 -8.54 -14.63
N THR A 91 -5.11 -8.35 -15.50
CA THR A 91 -6.51 -8.14 -15.09
C THR A 91 -7.04 -9.24 -14.17
N ARG A 92 -6.65 -10.51 -14.39
CA ARG A 92 -7.02 -11.64 -13.52
C ARG A 92 -6.57 -11.43 -12.08
N GLU A 93 -5.35 -10.94 -11.87
CA GLU A 93 -4.80 -10.70 -10.53
C GLU A 93 -5.53 -9.53 -9.86
N GLY A 94 -5.99 -8.54 -10.63
CA GLY A 94 -6.85 -7.45 -10.14
C GLY A 94 -8.23 -7.92 -9.65
N ASN A 95 -8.80 -8.98 -10.23
CA ASN A 95 -10.10 -9.54 -9.81
C ASN A 95 -9.98 -10.52 -8.62
N GLU A 96 -8.76 -10.98 -8.31
CA GLU A 96 -8.45 -11.85 -7.17
C GLU A 96 -8.12 -11.07 -5.89
N ASN A 97 -7.92 -9.75 -5.99
CA ASN A 97 -7.59 -8.84 -4.88
C ASN A 97 -8.82 -8.29 -4.16
#